data_AF-A0AAN7SPN3-F1
#
_entry.id   AF-A0AAN7SPN3-F1
#
_cell.length_a   1.000
_cell.length_b   1.000
_cell.length_c   1.000
_cell.angle_alpha   90.00
_cell.angle_beta   90.00
_cell.angle_gamma   90.00
#
_symmetry.space_group_name_H-M   'P 1'
#
loop_
_entity.id
_entity.type
_entity.pdbx_description
1 polymer ?
#
loop_
_entity_poly.entity_id
_entity_poly.type
_entity_poly.pdbx_seq_one_letter_code
_entity_poly.pdbx_strand_id
1 'polypeptide(L)'
;MSGPFKRRASLKKPVSLGLVKSAATRRRSSVTALAPIPQVQQDVPWDLLERCFLPVLFCHAAAVVVSYTLSVLRIWQVTAFSLFIWFTIVMLGVVLFYHNLKVSIVGKAVLITGCDSRIGSALARVLDDLGFTVFAGFQNAVDNPVANELKEESSGRLHILQLDVSSETQILAASLYATAHLPDGADGLWAVIHAASWIALGEMEWIPVEVIRKATDTNFIGATRLMQVMLPLVRRAKGRIVLVTSGLSKIVSPVRGIHCALQAALETEAVCLRQELKPRGVDVIVVAPGEYSSGSSWITEEGIREQAREMWEQLMEEQRLEYGEEYFETAVRSLEKYTKSKDADLSPALRALSDSVIRTFPLQRYTPISRQEKIQATIATYLPRSIYDIIYS
;
A
#
# COMPACT_ATOMS: atom_id res chain seq x y z
N MET A 1 -17.42 27.70 69.58
CA MET A 1 -16.32 28.51 69.01
C MET A 1 -16.71 28.84 67.57
N SER A 2 -17.17 30.04 67.20
CA SER A 2 -16.50 31.37 67.16
C SER A 2 -15.47 31.47 66.02
N GLY A 3 -15.70 32.20 64.92
CA GLY A 3 -16.92 32.95 64.54
C GLY A 3 -16.87 33.56 63.11
N PRO A 4 -17.92 34.29 62.65
CA PRO A 4 -18.07 34.68 61.23
C PRO A 4 -18.31 36.20 60.96
N PHE A 5 -17.80 36.72 59.82
CA PHE A 5 -18.16 38.02 59.19
C PHE A 5 -17.87 37.92 57.66
N LYS A 6 -18.65 38.35 56.65
CA LYS A 6 -19.59 39.49 56.39
C LYS A 6 -18.87 40.86 56.45
N ARG A 7 -19.01 41.87 55.57
CA ARG A 7 -19.84 42.27 54.38
C ARG A 7 -19.07 43.47 53.71
N ARG A 8 -19.38 44.10 52.55
CA ARG A 8 -20.48 44.09 51.55
C ARG A 8 -19.98 44.67 50.18
N ALA A 9 -20.65 44.30 49.08
CA ALA A 9 -20.93 45.02 47.81
C ALA A 9 -20.17 46.30 47.35
N SER A 10 -19.91 46.38 46.02
CA SER A 10 -20.31 47.53 45.19
C SER A 10 -20.48 47.13 43.70
N LEU A 11 -21.37 47.80 42.96
CA LEU A 11 -21.65 47.57 41.53
C LEU A 11 -22.03 48.92 40.86
N LYS A 12 -21.22 49.39 39.89
CA LYS A 12 -21.34 50.54 38.96
C LYS A 12 -19.91 50.91 38.51
N LYS A 13 -19.57 51.37 37.30
CA LYS A 13 -20.22 51.43 35.97
C LYS A 13 -19.07 51.58 34.94
N PRO A 14 -19.20 51.16 33.66
CA PRO A 14 -18.16 51.38 32.64
C PRO A 14 -18.23 52.79 32.03
N VAL A 15 -17.14 53.27 31.38
CA VAL A 15 -17.17 54.08 30.13
C VAL A 15 -15.76 54.35 29.54
N SER A 16 -15.66 54.14 28.22
CA SER A 16 -14.71 54.57 27.16
C SER A 16 -13.31 55.19 27.38
N LEU A 17 -12.40 54.75 26.47
CA LEU A 17 -11.37 55.51 25.73
C LEU A 17 -10.25 56.27 26.48
N GLY A 18 -9.01 55.80 26.27
CA GLY A 18 -7.78 56.57 26.42
C GLY A 18 -6.76 56.18 25.34
N LEU A 19 -6.62 57.00 24.29
CA LEU A 19 -5.72 56.74 23.16
C LEU A 19 -4.35 57.40 23.39
N VAL A 20 -3.30 56.60 23.60
CA VAL A 20 -1.91 57.07 23.64
C VAL A 20 -1.12 56.34 22.56
N LYS A 21 -0.39 57.10 21.73
CA LYS A 21 0.47 56.60 20.65
C LYS A 21 1.95 56.72 21.04
N SER A 22 2.80 56.05 20.25
CA SER A 22 4.27 56.09 20.28
C SER A 22 4.92 55.19 21.36
N ALA A 23 6.03 54.49 21.10
CA ALA A 23 6.83 54.37 19.88
C ALA A 23 7.15 52.90 19.56
N ALA A 24 6.95 52.47 18.31
CA ALA A 24 7.29 51.11 17.88
C ALA A 24 8.73 51.06 17.35
N THR A 25 9.62 50.31 18.02
CA THR A 25 11.03 50.18 17.62
C THR A 25 11.16 49.38 16.32
N ARG A 26 11.80 49.98 15.31
CA ARG A 26 11.83 49.51 13.93
C ARG A 26 12.81 48.35 13.70
N ARG A 27 12.47 47.12 14.10
CA ARG A 27 13.18 45.91 13.63
C ARG A 27 12.58 45.41 12.31
N ARG A 28 13.37 45.49 11.23
CA ARG A 28 13.15 44.70 10.01
C ARG A 28 13.57 43.25 10.30
N SER A 29 12.62 42.34 10.51
CA SER A 29 12.83 40.93 10.21
C SER A 29 12.50 40.71 8.73
N SER A 30 13.32 39.94 8.03
CA SER A 30 13.03 39.50 6.67
C SER A 30 11.78 38.62 6.67
N VAL A 31 10.89 38.81 5.69
CA VAL A 31 9.89 37.78 5.35
C VAL A 31 10.62 36.69 4.60
N THR A 32 11.29 35.81 5.34
CA THR A 32 11.74 34.52 4.82
C THR A 32 10.49 33.78 4.37
N ALA A 33 10.42 33.38 3.10
CA ALA A 33 9.23 32.72 2.58
C ALA A 33 8.92 31.47 3.40
N LEU A 34 7.64 31.28 3.78
CA LEU A 34 7.21 29.97 4.22
C LEU A 34 7.51 28.98 3.09
N ALA A 35 8.20 27.88 3.41
CA ALA A 35 8.22 26.74 2.52
C ALA A 35 6.76 26.35 2.20
N PRO A 36 6.43 26.02 0.94
CA PRO A 36 5.07 25.63 0.60
C PRO A 36 4.68 24.42 1.44
N ILE A 37 3.51 24.48 2.08
CA ILE A 37 2.90 23.34 2.74
C ILE A 37 2.84 22.21 1.70
N PRO A 38 3.39 21.00 1.98
CA PRO A 38 3.38 19.92 1.01
C PRO A 38 1.93 19.64 0.60
N GLN A 39 1.65 19.75 -0.70
CA GLN A 39 0.30 19.52 -1.21
C GLN A 39 -0.04 18.04 -1.03
N VAL A 40 -1.04 17.76 -0.19
CA VAL A 40 -1.61 16.41 -0.06
C VAL A 40 -2.17 16.02 -1.43
N GLN A 41 -1.45 15.14 -2.12
CA GLN A 41 -1.66 14.86 -3.53
C GLN A 41 -2.84 13.92 -3.71
N GLN A 42 -3.99 14.50 -4.03
CA GLN A 42 -5.29 13.81 -4.09
C GLN A 42 -5.24 12.42 -4.73
N ASP A 43 -5.77 11.42 -4.02
CA ASP A 43 -5.99 10.06 -4.52
C ASP A 43 -6.75 10.11 -5.86
N VAL A 44 -6.38 9.21 -6.76
CA VAL A 44 -7.05 9.02 -8.04
C VAL A 44 -7.58 7.59 -8.06
N PRO A 45 -8.89 7.38 -8.27
CA PRO A 45 -9.49 6.05 -8.30
C PRO A 45 -9.15 5.33 -9.62
N TRP A 46 -7.87 5.00 -9.81
CA TRP A 46 -7.37 4.21 -10.94
C TRP A 46 -8.13 2.89 -11.06
N ASP A 47 -8.52 2.31 -9.93
CA ASP A 47 -9.29 1.07 -9.84
C ASP A 47 -10.74 1.19 -10.35
N LEU A 48 -11.27 2.40 -10.47
CA LEU A 48 -12.53 2.68 -11.17
C LEU A 48 -12.28 3.04 -12.64
N LEU A 49 -11.25 3.85 -12.93
CA LEU A 49 -10.88 4.24 -14.30
C LEU A 49 -10.55 3.03 -15.18
N GLU A 50 -9.78 2.06 -14.65
CA GLU A 50 -9.43 0.82 -15.34
C GLU A 50 -10.65 -0.08 -15.60
N ARG A 51 -11.63 -0.10 -14.68
CA ARG A 51 -12.90 -0.82 -14.88
C ARG A 51 -13.78 -0.18 -15.95
N CYS A 52 -13.73 1.14 -16.10
CA CYS A 52 -14.56 1.87 -17.06
C CYS A 52 -13.95 1.95 -18.46
N PHE A 53 -12.62 2.08 -18.58
CA PHE A 53 -11.94 2.36 -19.85
C PHE A 53 -12.25 1.35 -20.96
N LEU A 54 -11.98 0.06 -20.71
CA LEU A 54 -12.12 -0.98 -21.73
C LEU A 54 -13.60 -1.23 -22.12
N PRO A 55 -14.56 -1.27 -21.18
CA PRO A 55 -15.99 -1.34 -21.53
C PRO A 55 -16.50 -0.16 -22.37
N VAL A 56 -16.07 1.09 -22.10
CA VAL A 56 -16.49 2.24 -22.91
C VAL A 56 -15.98 2.14 -24.35
N LEU A 57 -14.75 1.64 -24.54
CA LEU A 57 -14.21 1.35 -25.87
C LEU A 57 -15.04 0.28 -26.61
N PHE A 58 -15.43 -0.80 -25.91
CA PHE A 58 -16.33 -1.82 -26.47
C PHE A 58 -17.75 -1.29 -26.77
N CYS A 59 -18.29 -0.37 -25.96
CA CYS A 59 -19.59 0.28 -26.22
C CYS A 59 -19.57 1.04 -27.56
N HIS A 60 -18.46 1.71 -27.90
CA HIS A 60 -18.32 2.39 -29.19
C HIS A 60 -18.31 1.40 -30.37
N ALA A 61 -17.50 0.34 -30.29
CA ALA A 61 -17.43 -0.69 -31.33
C ALA A 61 -18.80 -1.39 -31.54
N ALA A 62 -19.48 -1.75 -30.43
CA ALA A 62 -20.81 -2.35 -30.47
C ALA A 62 -21.85 -1.41 -31.09
N ALA A 63 -21.82 -0.11 -30.76
CA ALA A 63 -22.76 0.88 -31.30
C ALA A 63 -22.66 1.03 -32.82
N VAL A 64 -21.44 1.00 -33.38
CA VAL A 64 -21.22 1.03 -34.83
C VAL A 64 -21.77 -0.23 -35.50
N VAL A 65 -21.45 -1.42 -34.98
CA VAL A 65 -21.92 -2.70 -35.54
C VAL A 65 -23.45 -2.85 -35.47
N VAL A 66 -24.07 -2.47 -34.35
CA VAL A 66 -25.53 -2.57 -34.18
C VAL A 66 -26.26 -1.53 -35.03
N SER A 67 -25.77 -0.28 -35.12
CA SER A 67 -26.34 0.74 -36.03
C SER A 67 -26.27 0.30 -37.49
N TYR A 68 -25.13 -0.23 -37.92
CA TYR A 68 -24.94 -0.71 -39.29
C TYR A 68 -25.87 -1.89 -39.62
N THR A 69 -25.93 -2.91 -38.76
CA THR A 69 -26.78 -4.09 -39.00
C THR A 69 -28.28 -3.77 -38.97
N LEU A 70 -28.76 -2.93 -38.05
CA LEU A 70 -30.16 -2.47 -38.03
C LEU A 70 -30.54 -1.69 -39.30
N SER A 71 -29.60 -0.89 -39.83
CA SER A 71 -29.77 -0.11 -41.06
C SER A 71 -29.81 -1.01 -42.30
N VAL A 72 -28.86 -1.94 -42.43
CA VAL A 72 -28.80 -2.92 -43.55
C VAL A 72 -30.04 -3.81 -43.59
N LEU A 73 -30.50 -4.28 -42.43
CA LEU A 73 -31.72 -5.09 -42.30
C LEU A 73 -33.02 -4.26 -42.42
N ARG A 74 -32.93 -2.94 -42.57
CA ARG A 74 -34.06 -1.98 -42.64
C ARG A 74 -35.02 -2.04 -41.44
N ILE A 75 -34.54 -2.50 -40.29
CA ILE A 75 -35.36 -2.65 -39.07
C ILE A 75 -35.60 -1.27 -38.45
N TRP A 76 -34.55 -0.48 -38.25
CA TRP A 76 -34.64 0.82 -37.59
C TRP A 76 -33.44 1.71 -37.93
N GLN A 77 -33.68 3.02 -38.12
CA GLN A 77 -32.62 4.00 -38.39
C GLN A 77 -32.18 4.71 -37.10
N VAL A 78 -31.45 3.98 -36.24
CA VAL A 78 -30.83 4.54 -35.04
C VAL A 78 -29.36 4.84 -35.30
N THR A 79 -28.92 6.06 -34.97
CA THR A 79 -27.51 6.46 -35.18
C THR A 79 -26.58 5.72 -34.22
N ALA A 80 -25.36 5.42 -34.68
CA ALA A 80 -24.31 4.85 -33.84
C ALA A 80 -23.99 5.75 -32.62
N PHE A 81 -24.13 7.07 -32.74
CA PHE A 81 -23.94 8.01 -31.63
C PHE A 81 -25.00 7.83 -30.53
N SER A 82 -26.27 7.68 -30.91
CA SER A 82 -27.38 7.40 -29.97
C SER A 82 -27.18 6.07 -29.25
N LEU A 83 -26.79 5.01 -29.97
CA LEU A 83 -26.48 3.70 -29.37
C LEU A 83 -25.23 3.76 -28.48
N PHE A 84 -24.20 4.51 -28.86
CA PHE A 84 -22.98 4.65 -28.06
C PHE A 84 -23.26 5.31 -26.71
N ILE A 85 -24.05 6.39 -26.68
CA ILE A 85 -24.48 7.03 -25.44
C ILE A 85 -25.28 6.04 -24.58
N TRP A 86 -26.25 5.32 -25.16
CA TRP A 86 -27.09 4.38 -24.40
C TRP A 86 -26.28 3.20 -23.83
N PHE A 87 -25.46 2.54 -24.65
CA PHE A 87 -24.55 1.47 -24.19
C PHE A 87 -23.58 1.97 -23.12
N THR A 88 -23.03 3.18 -23.28
CA THR A 88 -22.10 3.77 -22.30
C THR A 88 -22.79 4.04 -20.96
N ILE A 89 -23.99 4.62 -20.95
CA ILE A 89 -24.75 4.88 -19.71
C ILE A 89 -25.09 3.56 -19.01
N VAL A 90 -25.63 2.58 -19.74
CA VAL A 90 -25.96 1.26 -19.19
C VAL A 90 -24.72 0.56 -18.64
N MET A 91 -23.62 0.54 -19.40
CA MET A 91 -22.40 -0.16 -18.99
C MET A 91 -21.69 0.53 -17.82
N LEU A 92 -21.67 1.86 -17.76
CA LEU A 92 -21.17 2.59 -16.59
C LEU A 92 -22.02 2.31 -15.35
N GLY A 93 -23.35 2.27 -15.47
CA GLY A 93 -24.25 1.87 -14.38
C GLY A 93 -23.97 0.45 -13.87
N VAL A 94 -23.80 -0.50 -14.79
CA VAL A 94 -23.42 -1.89 -14.48
C VAL A 94 -22.04 -1.96 -13.80
N VAL A 95 -21.03 -1.27 -14.33
CA VAL A 95 -19.68 -1.24 -13.76
C VAL A 95 -19.68 -0.62 -12.36
N LEU A 96 -20.40 0.49 -12.14
CA LEU A 96 -20.52 1.15 -10.84
C LEU A 96 -21.26 0.27 -9.82
N PHE A 97 -22.28 -0.47 -10.24
CA PHE A 97 -22.95 -1.46 -9.39
C PHE A 97 -21.98 -2.57 -8.96
N TYR A 98 -21.38 -3.28 -9.91
CA TYR A 98 -20.45 -4.39 -9.63
C TYR A 98 -19.17 -3.95 -8.89
N HIS A 99 -18.70 -2.72 -9.09
CA HIS A 99 -17.60 -2.14 -8.33
C HIS A 99 -17.94 -1.97 -6.85
N ASN A 100 -19.16 -1.52 -6.52
CA ASN A 100 -19.57 -1.20 -5.15
C ASN A 100 -20.12 -2.40 -4.34
N LEU A 101 -20.38 -3.55 -4.96
CA LEU A 101 -20.78 -4.77 -4.24
C LEU A 101 -19.68 -5.23 -3.27
N LYS A 102 -20.01 -5.36 -1.98
CA LYS A 102 -19.12 -5.87 -0.92
C LYS A 102 -19.59 -7.23 -0.40
N VAL A 103 -18.65 -8.04 0.08
CA VAL A 103 -18.96 -9.29 0.79
C VAL A 103 -19.47 -8.99 2.21
N SER A 104 -20.24 -9.92 2.80
CA SER A 104 -20.49 -9.88 4.25
C SER A 104 -19.16 -10.11 4.99
N ILE A 105 -18.91 -9.33 6.04
CA ILE A 105 -17.69 -9.38 6.86
C ILE A 105 -17.86 -10.32 8.07
N VAL A 106 -19.10 -10.47 8.55
CA VAL A 106 -19.44 -11.28 9.74
C VAL A 106 -18.95 -12.73 9.56
N GLY A 107 -18.25 -13.25 10.57
CA GLY A 107 -17.72 -14.61 10.57
C GLY A 107 -16.51 -14.82 9.66
N LYS A 108 -15.77 -13.77 9.29
CA LYS A 108 -14.54 -13.89 8.47
C LYS A 108 -13.28 -13.55 9.28
N ALA A 109 -12.28 -14.41 9.15
CA ALA A 109 -10.95 -14.19 9.69
C ALA A 109 -9.92 -13.82 8.61
N VAL A 110 -8.94 -12.99 8.94
CA VAL A 110 -7.85 -12.59 8.04
C VAL A 110 -6.50 -12.73 8.74
N LEU A 111 -5.45 -13.07 7.99
CA LEU A 111 -4.07 -13.08 8.46
C LEU A 111 -3.30 -11.97 7.73
N ILE A 112 -2.53 -11.17 8.46
CA ILE A 112 -1.64 -10.13 7.91
C ILE A 112 -0.22 -10.44 8.38
N THR A 113 0.79 -10.35 7.51
CA THR A 113 2.21 -10.47 7.91
C THR A 113 2.94 -9.15 7.73
N GLY A 114 3.92 -8.87 8.59
CA GLY A 114 4.68 -7.62 8.58
C GLY A 114 3.95 -6.47 9.26
N CYS A 115 3.21 -6.75 10.34
CA CYS A 115 2.50 -5.73 11.12
C CYS A 115 3.45 -4.76 11.85
N ASP A 116 4.74 -5.07 11.91
CA ASP A 116 5.83 -4.18 12.32
C ASP A 116 5.93 -2.93 11.40
N SER A 117 5.45 -3.03 10.16
CA SER A 117 5.35 -1.91 9.21
C SER A 117 4.18 -0.98 9.55
N ARG A 118 4.31 0.32 9.21
CA ARG A 118 3.22 1.31 9.38
C ARG A 118 1.94 0.91 8.66
N ILE A 119 2.08 0.26 7.50
CA ILE A 119 0.97 -0.14 6.64
C ILE A 119 0.32 -1.45 7.12
N GLY A 120 1.09 -2.40 7.64
CA GLY A 120 0.57 -3.66 8.19
C GLY A 120 -0.21 -3.46 9.49
N SER A 121 0.33 -2.68 10.43
CA SER A 121 -0.36 -2.29 11.68
C SER A 121 -1.63 -1.48 11.41
N ALA A 122 -1.57 -0.48 10.52
CA ALA A 122 -2.74 0.31 10.16
C ALA A 122 -3.81 -0.53 9.43
N LEU A 123 -3.43 -1.47 8.56
CA LEU A 123 -4.37 -2.40 7.93
C LEU A 123 -5.03 -3.33 8.96
N ALA A 124 -4.26 -3.83 9.94
CA ALA A 124 -4.79 -4.70 10.99
C ALA A 124 -5.89 -3.99 11.80
N ARG A 125 -5.67 -2.73 12.17
CA ARG A 125 -6.68 -1.87 12.80
C ARG A 125 -7.91 -1.68 11.92
N VAL A 126 -7.73 -1.26 10.67
CA VAL A 126 -8.85 -1.01 9.73
C VAL A 126 -9.70 -2.26 9.49
N LEU A 127 -9.11 -3.46 9.44
CA LEU A 127 -9.87 -4.71 9.30
C LEU A 127 -10.55 -5.14 10.61
N ASP A 128 -9.97 -4.83 11.78
CA ASP A 128 -10.63 -5.08 13.07
C ASP A 128 -11.84 -4.14 13.28
N ASP A 129 -11.67 -2.84 12.99
CA ASP A 129 -12.74 -1.83 12.97
C ASP A 129 -13.90 -2.22 12.06
N LEU A 130 -13.59 -2.81 10.90
CA LEU A 130 -14.58 -3.32 9.94
C LEU A 130 -15.29 -4.60 10.39
N GLY A 131 -14.84 -5.26 11.46
CA GLY A 131 -15.50 -6.42 12.06
C GLY A 131 -14.91 -7.79 11.69
N PHE A 132 -13.72 -7.86 11.08
CA PHE A 132 -13.02 -9.13 10.88
C PHE A 132 -12.47 -9.68 12.20
N THR A 133 -12.14 -10.98 12.23
CA THR A 133 -11.14 -11.53 13.17
C THR A 133 -9.76 -11.38 12.55
N VAL A 134 -8.82 -10.72 13.23
CA VAL A 134 -7.55 -10.30 12.64
C VAL A 134 -6.39 -11.00 13.32
N PHE A 135 -5.68 -11.86 12.58
CA PHE A 135 -4.39 -12.39 12.98
C PHE A 135 -3.29 -11.43 12.48
N ALA A 136 -2.73 -10.64 13.39
CA ALA A 136 -1.70 -9.63 13.09
C ALA A 136 -0.31 -10.21 13.38
N GLY A 137 0.38 -10.65 12.31
CA GLY A 137 1.72 -11.24 12.38
C GLY A 137 2.84 -10.20 12.35
N PHE A 138 3.63 -10.18 13.43
CA PHE A 138 4.82 -9.35 13.60
C PHE A 138 6.09 -10.20 13.49
N GLN A 139 7.14 -9.70 12.85
CA GLN A 139 8.47 -10.33 12.87
C GLN A 139 9.06 -10.32 14.28
N ASN A 140 8.77 -9.29 15.09
CA ASN A 140 9.08 -9.28 16.51
C ASN A 140 7.85 -8.83 17.30
N ALA A 141 7.11 -9.77 17.88
CA ALA A 141 5.89 -9.49 18.66
C ALA A 141 6.18 -9.18 20.14
N VAL A 142 7.29 -9.68 20.69
CA VAL A 142 7.69 -9.51 22.09
C VAL A 142 8.25 -8.11 22.30
N ASP A 143 7.79 -7.44 23.37
CA ASP A 143 8.19 -6.08 23.79
C ASP A 143 8.09 -4.98 22.71
N ASN A 144 7.37 -5.24 21.62
CA ASN A 144 7.17 -4.32 20.52
C ASN A 144 6.06 -3.28 20.84
N PRO A 145 6.37 -1.97 20.88
CA PRO A 145 5.39 -0.94 21.20
C PRO A 145 4.17 -0.92 20.28
N VAL A 146 4.37 -1.15 18.97
CA VAL A 146 3.28 -1.14 17.96
C VAL A 146 2.36 -2.35 18.15
N ALA A 147 2.91 -3.49 18.55
CA ALA A 147 2.12 -4.68 18.86
C ALA A 147 1.30 -4.52 20.16
N ASN A 148 1.84 -3.79 21.15
CA ASN A 148 1.13 -3.46 22.39
C ASN A 148 0.01 -2.43 22.15
N GLU A 149 0.31 -1.32 21.46
CA GLU A 149 -0.66 -0.28 21.06
C GLU A 149 -1.83 -0.88 20.26
N LEU A 150 -1.54 -1.64 19.21
CA LEU A 150 -2.54 -2.31 18.38
C LEU A 150 -3.41 -3.32 19.16
N LYS A 151 -2.90 -3.87 20.26
CA LYS A 151 -3.63 -4.80 21.14
C LYS A 151 -4.50 -4.07 22.15
N GLU A 152 -4.00 -2.99 22.76
CA GLU A 152 -4.74 -2.16 23.72
C GLU A 152 -5.95 -1.48 23.07
N GLU A 153 -5.83 -1.05 21.81
CA GLU A 153 -6.91 -0.40 21.05
C GLU A 153 -7.80 -1.40 20.28
N SER A 154 -7.56 -2.70 20.39
CA SER A 154 -8.30 -3.72 19.64
C SER A 154 -9.73 -3.96 20.14
N SER A 155 -10.58 -4.46 19.24
CA SER A 155 -11.97 -4.82 19.54
C SER A 155 -12.14 -6.10 20.37
N GLY A 156 -11.04 -6.77 20.73
CA GLY A 156 -11.03 -8.13 21.25
C GLY A 156 -11.07 -9.25 20.19
N ARG A 157 -11.15 -8.91 18.89
CA ARG A 157 -11.04 -9.87 17.76
C ARG A 157 -9.67 -9.87 17.09
N LEU A 158 -8.71 -9.10 17.60
CA LEU A 158 -7.34 -9.01 17.06
C LEU A 158 -6.38 -9.86 17.90
N HIS A 159 -5.66 -10.74 17.22
CA HIS A 159 -4.67 -11.65 17.77
C HIS A 159 -3.29 -11.27 17.29
N ILE A 160 -2.43 -10.77 18.18
CA ILE A 160 -1.01 -10.53 17.92
C ILE A 160 -0.29 -11.88 17.81
N LEU A 161 0.39 -12.13 16.68
CA LEU A 161 1.17 -13.34 16.44
C LEU A 161 2.66 -13.02 16.20
N GLN A 162 3.53 -13.88 16.73
CA GLN A 162 4.93 -13.95 16.34
C GLN A 162 5.04 -14.72 15.01
N LEU A 163 5.40 -14.02 13.93
CA LEU A 163 5.39 -14.53 12.55
C LEU A 163 6.44 -13.86 11.66
N ASP A 164 7.68 -14.30 11.77
CA ASP A 164 8.71 -14.09 10.76
C ASP A 164 8.47 -15.02 9.56
N VAL A 165 8.34 -14.46 8.35
CA VAL A 165 8.09 -15.20 7.11
C VAL A 165 9.30 -15.99 6.60
N SER A 166 10.51 -15.69 7.06
CA SER A 166 11.69 -16.54 6.81
C SER A 166 11.66 -17.84 7.64
N SER A 167 10.89 -17.87 8.74
CA SER A 167 10.87 -18.95 9.71
C SER A 167 9.70 -19.91 9.50
N GLU A 168 9.99 -21.08 8.91
CA GLU A 168 8.98 -22.13 8.65
C GLU A 168 8.24 -22.58 9.92
N THR A 169 8.93 -22.67 11.06
CA THR A 169 8.32 -23.03 12.35
C THR A 169 7.33 -21.98 12.85
N GLN A 170 7.58 -20.69 12.62
CA GLN A 170 6.65 -19.61 12.97
C GLN A 170 5.45 -19.57 12.01
N ILE A 171 5.66 -19.80 10.70
CA ILE A 171 4.57 -19.94 9.73
C ILE A 171 3.63 -21.10 10.11
N LEU A 172 4.19 -22.26 10.49
CA LEU A 172 3.41 -23.42 10.94
C LEU A 172 2.68 -23.13 12.26
N ALA A 173 3.35 -22.51 13.24
CA ALA A 173 2.73 -22.13 14.51
C ALA A 173 1.58 -21.14 14.33
N ALA A 174 1.74 -20.13 13.47
CA ALA A 174 0.69 -19.18 13.13
C ALA A 174 -0.49 -19.83 12.40
N SER A 175 -0.24 -20.80 11.51
CA SER A 175 -1.30 -21.55 10.82
C SER A 175 -2.12 -22.42 11.79
N LEU A 176 -1.45 -23.09 12.73
CA LEU A 176 -2.10 -23.87 13.78
C LEU A 176 -2.89 -22.97 14.74
N TYR A 177 -2.29 -21.86 15.20
CA TYR A 177 -2.98 -20.90 16.07
C TYR A 177 -4.21 -20.29 15.38
N ALA A 178 -4.07 -19.83 14.13
CA ALA A 178 -5.17 -19.26 13.36
C ALA A 178 -6.30 -20.29 13.14
N THR A 179 -5.96 -21.55 12.88
CA THR A 179 -6.95 -22.65 12.78
C THR A 179 -7.71 -22.86 14.09
N ALA A 180 -7.04 -22.75 15.25
CA ALA A 180 -7.66 -22.97 16.56
C ALA A 180 -8.51 -21.78 17.06
N HIS A 181 -8.35 -20.59 16.47
CA HIS A 181 -9.03 -19.35 16.88
C HIS A 181 -9.89 -18.74 15.76
N LEU A 182 -10.30 -19.54 14.76
CA LEU A 182 -11.29 -19.11 13.78
C LEU A 182 -12.62 -18.76 14.48
N PRO A 183 -13.33 -17.70 14.08
CA PRO A 183 -14.63 -17.37 14.63
C PRO A 183 -15.68 -18.43 14.23
N ASP A 184 -16.73 -18.57 15.04
CA ASP A 184 -17.79 -19.56 14.83
C ASP A 184 -18.38 -19.51 13.41
N GLY A 185 -18.40 -20.67 12.75
CA GLY A 185 -18.90 -20.82 11.38
C GLY A 185 -17.90 -20.48 10.26
N ALA A 186 -16.65 -20.12 10.57
CA ALA A 186 -15.62 -19.90 9.55
C ALA A 186 -14.93 -21.21 9.11
N ASP A 187 -15.08 -21.58 7.83
CA ASP A 187 -14.39 -22.74 7.24
C ASP A 187 -12.84 -22.60 7.21
N GLY A 188 -12.32 -21.37 7.31
CA GLY A 188 -10.90 -21.02 7.17
C GLY A 188 -10.65 -19.51 7.11
N LEU A 189 -9.44 -19.14 6.68
CA LEU A 189 -9.06 -17.73 6.50
C LEU A 189 -9.71 -17.13 5.24
N TRP A 190 -10.45 -16.05 5.39
CA TRP A 190 -11.00 -15.28 4.26
C TRP A 190 -9.93 -14.57 3.45
N ALA A 191 -8.87 -14.07 4.09
CA ALA A 191 -7.73 -13.48 3.38
C ALA A 191 -6.42 -13.75 4.10
N VAL A 192 -5.35 -13.93 3.32
CA VAL A 192 -3.96 -13.85 3.76
C VAL A 192 -3.34 -12.66 3.04
N ILE A 193 -2.94 -11.64 3.79
CA ILE A 193 -2.32 -10.42 3.30
C ILE A 193 -0.83 -10.47 3.64
N HIS A 194 0.01 -10.74 2.64
CA HIS A 194 1.45 -10.71 2.79
C HIS A 194 1.95 -9.28 2.56
N ALA A 195 2.28 -8.57 3.65
CA ALA A 195 2.85 -7.22 3.63
C ALA A 195 4.21 -7.14 4.34
N ALA A 196 4.83 -8.29 4.63
CA ALA A 196 6.19 -8.36 5.16
C ALA A 196 7.18 -8.09 4.02
N SER A 197 8.18 -7.24 4.26
CA SER A 197 9.22 -6.96 3.28
C SER A 197 10.51 -6.54 3.97
N TRP A 198 11.64 -6.97 3.42
CA TRP A 198 12.97 -6.51 3.80
C TRP A 198 13.71 -6.00 2.57
N ILE A 199 14.16 -4.74 2.59
CA ILE A 199 14.66 -4.06 1.40
C ILE A 199 16.19 -4.05 1.42
N ALA A 200 16.80 -4.64 0.39
CA ALA A 200 18.20 -4.44 0.05
C ALA A 200 18.32 -3.25 -0.92
N LEU A 201 19.13 -2.26 -0.55
CA LEU A 201 19.44 -1.08 -1.35
C LEU A 201 20.96 -1.02 -1.56
N GLY A 202 21.41 -0.68 -2.76
CA GLY A 202 22.82 -0.63 -3.13
C GLY A 202 23.05 -0.83 -4.63
N GLU A 203 24.27 -0.55 -5.09
CA GLU A 203 24.71 -0.94 -6.42
C GLU A 203 25.11 -2.42 -6.43
N MET A 204 24.98 -3.08 -7.59
CA MET A 204 25.03 -4.56 -7.69
C MET A 204 26.34 -5.16 -7.15
N GLU A 205 27.45 -4.46 -7.30
CA GLU A 205 28.76 -4.91 -6.81
C GLU A 205 28.93 -4.75 -5.29
N TRP A 206 28.24 -3.79 -4.67
CA TRP A 206 28.42 -3.49 -3.24
C TRP A 206 27.49 -4.28 -2.33
N ILE A 207 26.40 -4.86 -2.85
CA ILE A 207 25.45 -5.64 -2.05
C ILE A 207 26.06 -7.03 -1.77
N PRO A 208 26.39 -7.38 -0.52
CA PRO A 208 26.94 -8.70 -0.19
C PRO A 208 25.92 -9.80 -0.49
N VAL A 209 26.40 -10.99 -0.87
CA VAL A 209 25.53 -12.13 -1.22
C VAL A 209 24.57 -12.49 -0.08
N GLU A 210 24.95 -12.30 1.18
CA GLU A 210 24.09 -12.55 2.34
C GLU A 210 22.96 -11.51 2.50
N VAL A 211 23.16 -10.27 2.05
CA VAL A 211 22.10 -9.26 1.96
C VAL A 211 21.11 -9.63 0.85
N ILE A 212 21.59 -10.12 -0.29
CA ILE A 212 20.74 -10.66 -1.37
C ILE A 212 19.96 -11.89 -0.87
N ARG A 213 20.62 -12.80 -0.14
CA ARG A 213 20.01 -14.00 0.46
C ARG A 213 18.88 -13.62 1.42
N LYS A 214 19.15 -12.76 2.41
CA LYS A 214 18.16 -12.25 3.38
C LYS A 214 16.96 -11.59 2.72
N ALA A 215 17.17 -10.77 1.68
CA ALA A 215 16.09 -10.17 0.91
C ALA A 215 15.26 -11.23 0.16
N THR A 216 15.90 -12.25 -0.42
CA THR A 216 15.25 -13.32 -1.17
C THR A 216 14.45 -14.27 -0.25
N ASP A 217 15.04 -14.65 0.88
CA ASP A 217 14.40 -15.48 1.92
C ASP A 217 13.17 -14.80 2.51
N THR A 218 13.21 -13.47 2.69
CA THR A 218 12.07 -12.71 3.24
C THR A 218 10.98 -12.44 2.19
N ASN A 219 11.35 -11.80 1.07
CA ASN A 219 10.39 -11.22 0.12
C ASN A 219 9.80 -12.25 -0.87
N PHE A 220 10.46 -13.38 -1.08
CA PHE A 220 10.06 -14.35 -2.11
C PHE A 220 9.88 -15.74 -1.51
N ILE A 221 10.94 -16.37 -0.98
CA ILE A 221 10.85 -17.75 -0.48
C ILE A 221 9.92 -17.82 0.74
N GLY A 222 9.98 -16.84 1.65
CA GLY A 222 9.06 -16.70 2.78
C GLY A 222 7.61 -16.42 2.36
N ALA A 223 7.40 -15.62 1.32
CA ALA A 223 6.08 -15.40 0.73
C ALA A 223 5.50 -16.71 0.16
N THR A 224 6.27 -17.44 -0.64
CA THR A 224 5.88 -18.75 -1.20
C THR A 224 5.59 -19.77 -0.10
N ARG A 225 6.44 -19.90 0.93
CA ARG A 225 6.23 -20.79 2.09
C ARG A 225 4.96 -20.44 2.85
N LEU A 226 4.74 -19.16 3.15
CA LEU A 226 3.53 -18.65 3.80
C LEU A 226 2.28 -19.02 2.98
N MET A 227 2.31 -18.79 1.66
CA MET A 227 1.22 -19.16 0.77
C MET A 227 0.96 -20.67 0.78
N GLN A 228 1.99 -21.51 0.68
CA GLN A 228 1.86 -22.97 0.70
C GLN A 228 1.20 -23.49 2.00
N VAL A 229 1.62 -22.99 3.16
CA VAL A 229 1.09 -23.42 4.46
C VAL A 229 -0.32 -22.88 4.73
N MET A 230 -0.65 -21.67 4.26
CA MET A 230 -1.96 -21.04 4.51
C MET A 230 -3.02 -21.37 3.44
N LEU A 231 -2.63 -21.78 2.23
CA LEU A 231 -3.55 -22.12 1.14
C LEU A 231 -4.63 -23.16 1.53
N PRO A 232 -4.37 -24.20 2.36
CA PRO A 232 -5.41 -25.11 2.84
C PRO A 232 -6.50 -24.43 3.68
N LEU A 233 -6.20 -23.34 4.39
CA LEU A 233 -7.18 -22.51 5.11
C LEU A 233 -7.96 -21.63 4.13
N VAL A 234 -7.23 -20.89 3.28
CA VAL A 234 -7.82 -19.95 2.30
C VAL A 234 -8.76 -20.67 1.33
N ARG A 235 -8.39 -21.88 0.88
CA ARG A 235 -9.19 -22.71 -0.03
C ARG A 235 -10.50 -23.20 0.59
N ARG A 236 -10.58 -23.42 1.90
CA ARG A 236 -11.83 -23.83 2.55
C ARG A 236 -12.82 -22.67 2.59
N ALA A 237 -12.37 -21.49 2.99
CA ALA A 237 -13.20 -20.28 3.05
C ALA A 237 -13.53 -19.65 1.66
N LYS A 238 -13.03 -20.22 0.56
CA LYS A 238 -13.03 -19.60 -0.80
C LYS A 238 -12.52 -18.15 -0.75
N GLY A 239 -11.42 -17.99 -0.02
CA GLY A 239 -10.85 -16.72 0.38
C GLY A 239 -9.87 -16.16 -0.65
N ARG A 240 -8.92 -15.36 -0.15
CA ARG A 240 -8.02 -14.53 -0.96
C ARG A 240 -6.57 -14.63 -0.52
N ILE A 241 -5.67 -14.51 -1.47
CA ILE A 241 -4.27 -14.17 -1.24
C ILE A 241 -4.09 -12.73 -1.74
N VAL A 242 -3.62 -11.85 -0.89
CA VAL A 242 -3.29 -10.46 -1.20
C VAL A 242 -1.79 -10.28 -1.01
N LEU A 243 -1.07 -10.03 -2.10
CA LEU A 243 0.36 -9.80 -2.09
C LEU A 243 0.62 -8.31 -2.22
N VAL A 244 1.22 -7.71 -1.20
CA VAL A 244 1.61 -6.30 -1.22
C VAL A 244 2.99 -6.20 -1.86
N THR A 245 3.06 -5.53 -3.00
CA THR A 245 4.28 -5.41 -3.80
C THR A 245 4.72 -3.94 -3.87
N SER A 246 5.31 -3.50 -4.98
CA SER A 246 5.72 -2.12 -5.18
C SER A 246 5.55 -1.69 -6.63
N GLY A 247 5.28 -0.41 -6.87
CA GLY A 247 5.35 0.21 -8.20
C GLY A 247 6.73 0.05 -8.87
N LEU A 248 7.78 -0.21 -8.10
CA LEU A 248 9.14 -0.49 -8.57
C LEU A 248 9.27 -1.81 -9.35
N SER A 249 8.26 -2.69 -9.31
CA SER A 249 8.14 -3.83 -10.25
C SER A 249 8.04 -3.40 -11.71
N LYS A 250 7.66 -2.14 -11.97
CA LYS A 250 7.56 -1.53 -13.31
C LYS A 250 8.41 -0.28 -13.47
N ILE A 251 8.48 0.58 -12.46
CA ILE A 251 9.34 1.77 -12.46
C ILE A 251 10.71 1.36 -11.88
N VAL A 252 11.51 0.67 -12.69
CA VAL A 252 12.87 0.28 -12.29
C VAL A 252 13.76 1.52 -12.08
N SER A 253 14.73 1.40 -11.17
CA SER A 253 15.52 2.53 -10.67
C SER A 253 16.91 2.04 -10.20
N PRO A 254 18.00 2.79 -10.44
CA PRO A 254 19.33 2.48 -9.90
C PRO A 254 19.36 2.38 -8.38
N VAL A 255 20.40 1.74 -7.83
CA VAL A 255 20.59 1.48 -6.38
C VAL A 255 19.47 0.61 -5.75
N ARG A 256 18.54 0.07 -6.55
CA ARG A 256 17.35 -0.68 -6.09
C ARG A 256 17.12 -2.01 -6.83
N GLY A 257 18.10 -2.47 -7.61
CA GLY A 257 17.97 -3.59 -8.55
C GLY A 257 17.43 -4.88 -7.92
N ILE A 258 18.00 -5.33 -6.79
CA ILE A 258 17.57 -6.54 -6.09
C ILE A 258 16.12 -6.45 -5.60
N HIS A 259 15.72 -5.31 -5.03
CA HIS A 259 14.33 -5.10 -4.61
C HIS A 259 13.38 -5.10 -5.81
N CYS A 260 13.68 -4.37 -6.88
CA CYS A 260 12.87 -4.37 -8.11
C CYS A 260 12.69 -5.79 -8.70
N ALA A 261 13.75 -6.60 -8.71
CA ALA A 261 13.74 -7.97 -9.21
C ALA A 261 12.85 -8.90 -8.36
N LEU A 262 12.98 -8.85 -7.03
CA LEU A 262 12.15 -9.65 -6.11
C LEU A 262 10.67 -9.26 -6.19
N GLN A 263 10.38 -7.96 -6.32
CA GLN A 263 9.02 -7.46 -6.49
C GLN A 263 8.40 -7.90 -7.83
N ALA A 264 9.16 -7.89 -8.92
CA ALA A 264 8.71 -8.42 -10.21
C ALA A 264 8.52 -9.96 -10.19
N ALA A 265 9.34 -10.70 -9.44
CA ALA A 265 9.21 -12.15 -9.27
C ALA A 265 7.91 -12.50 -8.54
N LEU A 266 7.63 -11.86 -7.40
CA LEU A 266 6.41 -12.07 -6.61
C LEU A 266 5.13 -11.70 -7.41
N GLU A 267 5.17 -10.65 -8.23
CA GLU A 267 4.06 -10.32 -9.13
C GLU A 267 3.86 -11.34 -10.26
N THR A 268 4.93 -12.00 -10.71
CA THR A 268 4.85 -13.07 -11.72
C THR A 268 4.27 -14.35 -11.10
N GLU A 269 4.72 -14.72 -9.91
CA GLU A 269 4.13 -15.82 -9.10
C GLU A 269 2.63 -15.60 -8.87
N ALA A 270 2.22 -14.37 -8.52
CA ALA A 270 0.82 -13.99 -8.35
C ALA A 270 -0.05 -14.23 -9.60
N VAL A 271 0.52 -14.12 -10.81
CA VAL A 271 -0.19 -14.39 -12.08
C VAL A 271 -0.34 -15.89 -12.33
N CYS A 272 0.65 -16.71 -11.96
CA CYS A 272 0.57 -18.18 -12.03
C CYS A 272 -0.47 -18.71 -11.03
N LEU A 273 -0.34 -18.33 -9.75
CA LEU A 273 -1.25 -18.73 -8.68
C LEU A 273 -2.71 -18.35 -8.99
N ARG A 274 -2.95 -17.19 -9.61
CA ARG A 274 -4.31 -16.80 -10.04
C ARG A 274 -4.94 -17.79 -11.03
N GLN A 275 -4.16 -18.43 -11.89
CA GLN A 275 -4.66 -19.43 -12.84
C GLN A 275 -4.89 -20.78 -12.15
N GLU A 276 -3.98 -21.20 -11.28
CA GLU A 276 -4.05 -22.46 -10.52
C GLU A 276 -5.19 -22.47 -9.48
N LEU A 277 -5.47 -21.32 -8.87
CA LEU A 277 -6.39 -21.21 -7.73
C LEU A 277 -7.81 -20.75 -8.12
N LYS A 278 -8.00 -20.14 -9.29
CA LYS A 278 -9.33 -19.78 -9.82
C LYS A 278 -10.32 -20.96 -9.89
N PRO A 279 -9.95 -22.18 -10.35
CA PRO A 279 -10.86 -23.34 -10.31
C PRO A 279 -11.25 -23.79 -8.90
N ARG A 280 -10.49 -23.36 -7.87
CA ARG A 280 -10.72 -23.66 -6.46
C ARG A 280 -11.50 -22.55 -5.74
N GLY A 281 -11.88 -21.48 -6.44
CA GLY A 281 -12.62 -20.35 -5.89
C GLY A 281 -11.80 -19.48 -4.94
N VAL A 282 -10.49 -19.34 -5.17
CA VAL A 282 -9.61 -18.44 -4.41
C VAL A 282 -9.11 -17.32 -5.32
N ASP A 283 -9.30 -16.07 -4.90
CA ASP A 283 -8.76 -14.90 -5.60
C ASP A 283 -7.28 -14.67 -5.24
N VAL A 284 -6.46 -14.24 -6.21
CA VAL A 284 -5.07 -13.80 -5.97
C VAL A 284 -4.93 -12.37 -6.46
N ILE A 285 -4.71 -11.43 -5.55
CA ILE A 285 -4.66 -9.98 -5.79
C ILE A 285 -3.24 -9.47 -5.51
N VAL A 286 -2.75 -8.60 -6.39
CA VAL A 286 -1.57 -7.76 -6.14
C VAL A 286 -2.02 -6.36 -5.71
N VAL A 287 -1.42 -5.79 -4.67
CA VAL A 287 -1.54 -4.37 -4.35
C VAL A 287 -0.15 -3.76 -4.43
N ALA A 288 0.09 -2.94 -5.46
CA ALA A 288 1.39 -2.36 -5.78
C ALA A 288 1.39 -0.84 -5.49
N PRO A 289 1.60 -0.42 -4.23
CA PRO A 289 1.70 0.99 -3.85
C PRO A 289 2.92 1.68 -4.45
N GLY A 290 2.80 3.00 -4.55
CA GLY A 290 3.85 3.91 -4.97
C GLY A 290 4.55 4.56 -3.79
N GLU A 291 5.68 5.22 -4.06
CA GLU A 291 6.51 5.91 -3.05
C GLU A 291 5.68 6.97 -2.31
N TYR A 292 4.80 7.67 -3.02
CA TYR A 292 3.88 8.66 -2.43
C TYR A 292 2.91 8.04 -1.41
N SER A 293 2.37 6.86 -1.71
CA SER A 293 1.29 6.20 -0.94
C SER A 293 1.77 5.37 0.25
N SER A 294 3.08 5.22 0.42
CA SER A 294 3.67 4.31 1.41
C SER A 294 4.89 4.88 2.12
N GLY A 295 5.73 5.68 1.45
CA GLY A 295 6.93 6.28 2.01
C GLY A 295 7.81 5.27 2.77
N SER A 296 8.26 5.67 3.96
CA SER A 296 9.05 4.85 4.89
C SER A 296 8.27 3.71 5.59
N SER A 297 7.15 3.21 5.03
CA SER A 297 6.32 2.19 5.70
C SER A 297 7.07 0.90 6.08
N TRP A 298 8.06 0.49 5.28
CA TRP A 298 8.85 -0.75 5.48
C TRP A 298 10.32 -0.53 5.82
N ILE A 299 10.83 0.71 5.78
CA ILE A 299 12.25 0.96 6.03
C ILE A 299 12.50 2.33 6.65
N THR A 300 13.35 2.35 7.68
CA THR A 300 13.75 3.55 8.42
C THR A 300 15.01 4.18 7.82
N GLU A 301 15.18 5.48 7.98
CA GLU A 301 16.40 6.22 7.59
C GLU A 301 17.65 5.66 8.29
N GLU A 302 17.50 5.20 9.53
CA GLU A 302 18.53 4.57 10.34
C GLU A 302 18.94 3.19 9.79
N GLY A 303 17.96 2.33 9.45
CA GLY A 303 18.21 1.00 8.87
C GLY A 303 18.87 1.06 7.48
N ILE A 304 18.62 2.09 6.68
CA ILE A 304 19.38 2.34 5.44
C ILE A 304 20.84 2.65 5.76
N ARG A 305 21.11 3.57 6.70
CA ARG A 305 22.48 3.95 7.06
C ARG A 305 23.26 2.82 7.74
N GLU A 306 22.59 1.97 8.51
CA GLU A 306 23.18 0.78 9.13
C GLU A 306 23.55 -0.26 8.06
N GLN A 307 22.59 -0.69 7.24
CA GLN A 307 22.84 -1.59 6.09
C GLN A 307 23.97 -1.03 5.20
N ALA A 308 23.96 0.26 4.90
CA ALA A 308 25.01 0.90 4.10
C ALA A 308 26.41 0.75 4.73
N ARG A 309 26.59 1.08 6.01
CA ARG A 309 27.90 0.92 6.68
C ARG A 309 28.37 -0.53 6.66
N GLU A 310 27.49 -1.49 6.99
CA GLU A 310 27.82 -2.92 6.96
C GLU A 310 28.33 -3.38 5.58
N MET A 311 27.71 -2.88 4.49
CA MET A 311 28.16 -3.18 3.12
C MET A 311 29.51 -2.51 2.79
N TRP A 312 29.69 -1.23 3.14
CA TRP A 312 30.94 -0.51 2.91
C TRP A 312 32.12 -1.16 3.64
N GLU A 313 31.91 -1.65 4.87
CA GLU A 313 32.87 -2.40 5.68
C GLU A 313 33.21 -3.79 5.08
N GLN A 314 32.36 -4.34 4.21
CA GLN A 314 32.57 -5.62 3.51
C GLN A 314 33.20 -5.50 2.12
N LEU A 315 33.27 -4.30 1.52
CA LEU A 315 33.94 -4.08 0.23
C LEU A 315 35.45 -4.38 0.27
N MET A 316 35.97 -4.89 -0.85
CA MET A 316 37.41 -5.03 -1.08
C MET A 316 38.08 -3.67 -1.26
N GLU A 317 39.39 -3.58 -1.01
CA GLU A 317 40.16 -2.33 -1.14
C GLU A 317 40.10 -1.75 -2.56
N GLU A 318 40.22 -2.59 -3.58
CA GLU A 318 40.04 -2.23 -5.00
C GLU A 318 38.67 -1.57 -5.26
N GLN A 319 37.60 -2.09 -4.67
CA GLN A 319 36.25 -1.56 -4.82
C GLN A 319 36.08 -0.22 -4.09
N ARG A 320 36.65 -0.09 -2.88
CA ARG A 320 36.64 1.19 -2.15
C ARG A 320 37.43 2.28 -2.89
N LEU A 321 38.47 1.90 -3.63
CA LEU A 321 39.28 2.81 -4.44
C LEU A 321 38.57 3.23 -5.74
N GLU A 322 37.95 2.29 -6.46
CA GLU A 322 37.22 2.58 -7.71
C GLU A 322 36.00 3.48 -7.47
N TYR A 323 35.19 3.16 -6.46
CA TYR A 323 33.95 3.89 -6.19
C TYR A 323 34.15 5.11 -5.29
N GLY A 324 34.99 5.02 -4.25
CA GLY A 324 35.26 6.12 -3.31
C GLY A 324 34.16 6.40 -2.28
N GLU A 325 34.58 6.82 -1.09
CA GLU A 325 33.68 7.06 0.06
C GLU A 325 32.67 8.20 -0.19
N GLU A 326 33.07 9.25 -0.92
CA GLU A 326 32.20 10.38 -1.25
C GLU A 326 31.05 9.99 -2.20
N TYR A 327 31.31 9.12 -3.18
CA TYR A 327 30.28 8.59 -4.06
C TYR A 327 29.34 7.64 -3.30
N PHE A 328 29.89 6.77 -2.45
CA PHE A 328 29.11 5.87 -1.59
C PHE A 328 28.16 6.65 -0.67
N GLU A 329 28.67 7.62 0.09
CA GLU A 329 27.86 8.51 0.93
C GLU A 329 26.81 9.28 0.11
N THR A 330 27.16 9.73 -1.10
CA THR A 330 26.21 10.41 -2.00
C THR A 330 25.09 9.49 -2.47
N ALA A 331 25.41 8.24 -2.85
CA ALA A 331 24.44 7.22 -3.24
C ALA A 331 23.49 6.89 -2.08
N VAL A 332 24.03 6.68 -0.86
CA VAL A 332 23.25 6.40 0.36
C VAL A 332 22.35 7.58 0.74
N ARG A 333 22.89 8.82 0.74
CA ARG A 333 22.10 10.05 0.95
C ARG A 333 21.00 10.22 -0.11
N SER A 334 21.22 9.75 -1.33
CA SER A 334 20.19 9.74 -2.38
C SER A 334 19.02 8.80 -2.10
N LEU A 335 19.21 7.78 -1.23
CA LEU A 335 18.15 6.88 -0.77
C LEU A 335 17.31 7.51 0.35
N GLU A 336 17.88 8.40 1.17
CA GLU A 336 17.18 9.06 2.29
C GLU A 336 15.96 9.87 1.85
N LYS A 337 15.92 10.34 0.59
CA LYS A 337 14.74 11.02 0.02
C LYS A 337 13.49 10.12 -0.01
N TYR A 338 13.68 8.79 -0.09
CA TYR A 338 12.59 7.81 -0.07
C TYR A 338 12.10 7.49 1.36
N THR A 339 12.89 7.78 2.40
CA THR A 339 12.48 7.56 3.81
C THR A 339 11.94 8.82 4.50
N LYS A 340 12.37 10.01 4.08
CA LYS A 340 11.98 11.30 4.67
C LYS A 340 10.52 11.70 4.45
N SER A 341 9.76 10.95 3.65
CA SER A 341 8.29 11.04 3.51
C SER A 341 7.54 10.47 4.72
N LYS A 342 7.83 10.97 5.94
CA LYS A 342 7.06 10.62 7.15
C LYS A 342 5.58 10.98 6.98
N ASP A 343 5.30 12.05 6.24
CA ASP A 343 3.96 12.57 5.88
C ASP A 343 3.31 11.84 4.68
N ALA A 344 3.79 10.66 4.28
CA ALA A 344 3.14 9.85 3.24
C ALA A 344 1.70 9.49 3.66
N ASP A 345 0.72 9.85 2.83
CA ASP A 345 -0.68 9.49 3.07
C ASP A 345 -0.89 8.01 2.75
N LEU A 346 -1.14 7.21 3.79
CA LEU A 346 -1.42 5.78 3.66
C LEU A 346 -2.85 5.50 3.19
N SER A 347 -3.75 6.50 3.17
CA SER A 347 -5.16 6.32 2.82
C SER A 347 -5.40 5.65 1.45
N PRO A 348 -4.68 5.99 0.36
CA PRO A 348 -4.84 5.30 -0.94
C PRO A 348 -4.43 3.83 -0.86
N ALA A 349 -3.35 3.52 -0.13
CA ALA A 349 -2.84 2.17 0.02
C ALA A 349 -3.76 1.31 0.92
N LEU A 350 -4.17 1.85 2.07
CA LEU A 350 -5.13 1.21 2.98
C LEU A 350 -6.51 1.03 2.33
N ARG A 351 -6.95 1.97 1.50
CA ARG A 351 -8.15 1.82 0.65
C ARG A 351 -8.01 0.64 -0.30
N ALA A 352 -6.92 0.57 -1.06
CA ALA A 352 -6.69 -0.52 -2.02
C ALA A 352 -6.58 -1.89 -1.34
N LEU A 353 -5.89 -1.97 -0.19
CA LEU A 353 -5.78 -3.19 0.62
C LEU A 353 -7.15 -3.61 1.15
N SER A 354 -7.91 -2.70 1.76
CA SER A 354 -9.27 -2.96 2.24
C SER A 354 -10.18 -3.40 1.10
N ASP A 355 -10.13 -2.72 -0.04
CA ASP A 355 -10.91 -3.03 -1.24
C ASP A 355 -10.62 -4.43 -1.79
N SER A 356 -9.37 -4.90 -1.73
CA SER A 356 -9.00 -6.27 -2.11
C SER A 356 -9.66 -7.33 -1.22
N VAL A 357 -9.89 -7.02 0.05
CA VAL A 357 -10.49 -7.93 1.05
C VAL A 357 -12.03 -7.85 1.04
N ILE A 358 -12.62 -6.66 0.90
CA ILE A 358 -14.07 -6.45 1.09
C ILE A 358 -14.92 -6.44 -0.19
N ARG A 359 -14.37 -6.15 -1.37
CA ARG A 359 -15.20 -6.09 -2.60
C ARG A 359 -15.54 -7.50 -3.09
N THR A 360 -16.76 -7.69 -3.61
CA THR A 360 -17.20 -8.97 -4.15
C THR A 360 -16.37 -9.37 -5.36
N PHE A 361 -16.10 -8.41 -6.24
CA PHE A 361 -15.28 -8.57 -7.44
C PHE A 361 -14.05 -7.65 -7.36
N PRO A 362 -12.96 -8.05 -6.66
CA PRO A 362 -11.74 -7.26 -6.53
C PRO A 362 -11.03 -7.14 -7.88
N LEU A 363 -10.10 -6.19 -8.01
CA LEU A 363 -9.17 -6.20 -9.14
C LEU A 363 -8.07 -7.25 -8.94
N GLN A 364 -7.51 -7.72 -10.05
CA GLN A 364 -6.32 -8.58 -10.04
C GLN A 364 -5.06 -7.83 -9.57
N ARG A 365 -5.02 -6.52 -9.83
CA ARG A 365 -3.99 -5.58 -9.40
C ARG A 365 -4.65 -4.28 -8.94
N TYR A 366 -4.19 -3.72 -7.84
CA TYR A 366 -4.44 -2.32 -7.47
C TYR A 366 -3.13 -1.54 -7.54
N THR A 367 -3.16 -0.31 -8.05
CA THR A 367 -2.00 0.61 -8.06
C THR A 367 -2.36 1.94 -7.40
N PRO A 368 -2.34 2.03 -6.05
CA PRO A 368 -2.43 3.31 -5.36
C PRO A 368 -1.11 4.06 -5.57
N ILE A 369 -1.06 4.87 -6.63
CA ILE A 369 0.13 5.62 -7.07
C ILE A 369 -0.28 7.02 -7.53
N SER A 370 0.63 7.99 -7.45
CA SER A 370 0.39 9.37 -7.91
C SER A 370 0.15 9.44 -9.43
N ARG A 371 -0.34 10.58 -9.92
CA ARG A 371 -0.50 10.82 -11.37
C ARG A 371 0.83 10.76 -12.12
N GLN A 372 1.92 11.19 -11.49
CA GLN A 372 3.25 11.17 -12.09
C GLN A 372 3.78 9.73 -12.19
N GLU A 373 3.69 8.94 -11.12
CA GLU A 373 4.05 7.52 -11.12
C GLU A 373 3.18 6.72 -12.13
N LYS A 374 1.88 7.02 -12.23
CA LYS A 374 1.00 6.35 -13.21
C LYS A 374 1.40 6.64 -14.65
N ILE A 375 1.76 7.89 -14.97
CA ILE A 375 2.28 8.28 -16.29
C ILE A 375 3.61 7.57 -16.55
N GLN A 376 4.57 7.61 -15.61
CA GLN A 376 5.87 6.96 -15.76
C GLN A 376 5.75 5.44 -15.91
N ALA A 377 4.93 4.76 -15.11
CA ALA A 377 4.67 3.31 -15.23
C ALA A 377 3.98 2.94 -16.55
N THR A 378 3.13 3.82 -17.09
CA THR A 378 2.50 3.64 -18.41
C THR A 378 3.55 3.78 -19.51
N ILE A 379 4.39 4.81 -19.44
CA ILE A 379 5.50 5.04 -20.39
C ILE A 379 6.49 3.86 -20.33
N ALA A 380 6.89 3.40 -19.14
CA ALA A 380 7.73 2.20 -18.95
C ALA A 380 7.11 0.89 -19.49
N THR A 381 5.77 0.78 -19.52
CA THR A 381 5.07 -0.42 -20.01
C THR A 381 4.89 -0.43 -21.53
N TYR A 382 4.76 0.72 -22.18
CA TYR A 382 4.30 0.81 -23.58
C TYR A 382 5.23 1.56 -24.54
N LEU A 383 6.19 2.35 -24.06
CA LEU A 383 7.16 3.05 -24.90
C LEU A 383 8.32 2.09 -25.27
N PRO A 384 8.89 2.14 -26.49
CA PRO A 384 10.10 1.39 -26.82
C PRO A 384 11.23 1.72 -25.84
N ARG A 385 11.88 0.69 -25.31
CA ARG A 385 12.81 0.81 -24.17
C ARG A 385 13.96 1.79 -24.42
N SER A 386 14.52 1.81 -25.63
CA SER A 386 15.53 2.79 -26.05
C SER A 386 15.09 4.25 -25.95
N ILE A 387 13.79 4.55 -26.00
CA ILE A 387 13.25 5.90 -25.79
C ILE A 387 12.93 6.14 -24.30
N TYR A 388 12.48 5.10 -23.58
CA TYR A 388 12.32 5.18 -22.11
C TYR A 388 13.66 5.52 -21.44
N ASP A 389 14.71 4.79 -21.80
CA ASP A 389 16.03 4.91 -21.19
C ASP A 389 16.61 6.33 -21.43
N ILE A 390 16.38 6.96 -22.59
CA ILE A 390 16.78 8.35 -22.91
C ILE A 390 16.01 9.42 -22.09
N ILE A 391 14.81 9.12 -21.59
CA ILE A 391 13.97 10.06 -20.83
C ILE A 391 14.18 9.93 -19.31
N TYR A 392 14.58 8.75 -18.83
CA TYR A 392 14.56 8.38 -17.42
C TYR A 392 15.88 7.81 -16.86
N SER A 393 16.97 7.83 -17.63
CA SER A 393 18.34 7.51 -17.20
C SER A 393 19.25 8.73 -17.35
#